data_AF-A0AAV9UVH4-F1
#
_entry.id   AF-A0AAV9UVH4-F1
#
_cell.length_a   1.000
_cell.length_b   1.000
_cell.length_c   1.000
_cell.angle_alpha   90.00
_cell.angle_beta   90.00
_cell.angle_gamma   90.00
#
_symmetry.space_group_name_H-M   'P 1'
#
loop_
_entity.id
_entity.type
_entity.pdbx_description
1 polymer ?
#
loop_
_entity_poly.entity_id
_entity_poly.type
_entity_poly.pdbx_seq_one_letter_code
_entity_poly.pdbx_strand_id
1 'polypeptide(L)'
;MARSFTLRNAISLLAAGLLASAPVSEASSLHNLHHRHLEQHPYLRHHERASNLEAQPSVLETRDNNLDARDNNIRKRAVPSYVAQGFSLTWADDFTTGTSGLAANWIFDLGHNYPGGPWHWGTGEVQEYTSSSSNIFVDGSGNLNIVPIKDSNGDWTSSRIESKRTFICQNGGRMIVEARIKLSSVTTNKLGIWPAFWAMGKAFRDNGNSGWPTTGELDIMENINAESRIFNVVHCGTNGGGPCDEYNGIGTTTPITRGVFHTHRLIIDRTQSDWHFQTITWQTDGVQTFQLKGNSINDPSAWTALTQREIFMLLNVAVGGSLPDAFSGGVQTPTQATTGGPDSSMIVDYVAVFNAPPAGTTTTRTTTTTTSRPAATTTAGAVTTPSPIQNGQTGNCAGWRYIQPSDTCSNLVTRFSSIGLTLQNLVSWNPALGSTSNCSPTPGYFVCVQLKAGTPPPPGSTPSPIQPGQTAGCGGWRYTQSSDTCANLVTRFSSINLSLAELVKWNPALGSTSNCRVTPGYFVCVELAPPSPIQPGQVKGCAGWRYVQPSDTCANIVSRFSNIGLTLSNLVRWNPALGSTSNCRTTPGNFVCVQI
;
A
#
# COMPACT_ATOMS: atom_id res chain seq x y z
N MET A 1 -1.61 70.50 -8.68
CA MET A 1 -0.73 71.35 -7.85
C MET A 1 -1.34 71.50 -6.47
N ALA A 2 -0.57 71.97 -5.48
CA ALA A 2 -0.88 71.80 -4.05
C ALA A 2 -2.14 72.53 -3.54
N ARG A 3 -2.76 71.96 -2.49
CA ARG A 3 -3.27 72.68 -1.31
C ARG A 3 -3.32 71.74 -0.10
N SER A 4 -3.23 72.32 1.10
CA SER A 4 -3.23 71.66 2.41
C SER A 4 -4.25 72.38 3.31
N PHE A 5 -4.76 71.73 4.37
CA PHE A 5 -5.12 72.40 5.63
C PHE A 5 -5.12 71.43 6.82
N THR A 6 -5.12 71.99 8.04
CA THR A 6 -4.73 71.36 9.33
C THR A 6 -5.74 71.60 10.45
N LEU A 7 -5.72 70.80 11.53
CA LEU A 7 -5.97 71.15 12.95
C LEU A 7 -5.30 70.00 13.80
N ARG A 8 -4.54 70.18 14.90
CA ARG A 8 -4.76 70.78 16.26
C ARG A 8 -5.85 70.04 17.07
N ASN A 9 -5.76 69.73 18.38
CA ASN A 9 -4.82 69.96 19.52
C ASN A 9 -5.21 68.97 20.67
N ALA A 10 -4.58 68.78 21.85
CA ALA A 10 -3.24 68.93 22.46
C ALA A 10 -3.30 68.47 23.96
N ILE A 11 -2.23 68.64 24.78
CA ILE A 11 -2.15 68.48 26.27
C ILE A 11 -2.06 67.01 26.78
N SER A 12 -1.46 66.63 27.94
CA SER A 12 -0.14 66.88 28.58
C SER A 12 -0.14 66.33 30.03
N LEU A 13 0.92 65.62 30.49
CA LEU A 13 1.67 65.91 31.74
C LEU A 13 2.86 64.93 31.96
N LEU A 14 3.81 65.31 32.83
CA LEU A 14 4.93 64.47 33.32
C LEU A 14 4.91 64.36 34.85
N ALA A 15 5.56 63.33 35.40
CA ALA A 15 6.21 63.31 36.71
C ALA A 15 7.47 62.43 36.65
N ALA A 16 8.50 62.68 37.48
CA ALA A 16 9.81 62.04 37.36
C ALA A 16 10.60 61.95 38.70
N GLY A 17 11.60 61.05 38.74
CA GLY A 17 12.55 60.85 39.85
C GLY A 17 12.42 59.47 40.55
N LEU A 18 13.45 58.92 41.20
CA LEU A 18 14.83 59.41 41.39
C LEU A 18 15.82 58.26 41.73
N LEU A 19 17.04 58.31 41.15
CA LEU A 19 18.35 57.84 41.67
C LEU A 19 18.57 56.48 42.41
N ALA A 20 19.46 55.65 41.81
CA ALA A 20 20.78 55.18 42.35
C ALA A 20 21.07 53.70 42.77
N SER A 21 22.33 53.33 42.46
CA SER A 21 23.26 52.32 43.04
C SER A 21 23.13 50.79 42.81
N ALA A 22 23.95 50.28 41.87
CA ALA A 22 24.86 49.09 41.94
C ALA A 22 24.31 47.66 42.21
N PRO A 23 25.11 46.59 42.00
CA PRO A 23 25.89 46.24 40.79
C PRO A 23 25.60 44.80 40.26
N VAL A 24 26.33 44.41 39.22
CA VAL A 24 26.28 43.14 38.44
C VAL A 24 26.06 41.82 39.22
N SER A 25 24.96 41.11 38.94
CA SER A 25 24.90 39.64 38.82
C SER A 25 23.64 39.16 38.07
N GLU A 26 23.73 37.98 37.44
CA GLU A 26 22.63 37.11 36.93
C GLU A 26 21.56 37.70 35.99
N ALA A 27 21.71 37.41 34.68
CA ALA A 27 20.70 37.65 33.66
C ALA A 27 19.81 36.41 33.41
N SER A 28 18.81 36.16 34.26
CA SER A 28 17.80 35.12 33.99
C SER A 28 16.46 35.31 34.72
N SER A 29 15.46 35.91 34.05
CA SER A 29 14.02 35.76 34.35
C SER A 29 13.15 36.40 33.25
N LEU A 30 11.87 36.03 33.17
CA LEU A 30 10.79 36.65 32.36
C LEU A 30 10.69 36.36 30.84
N HIS A 31 10.89 35.11 30.41
CA HIS A 31 10.17 34.58 29.23
C HIS A 31 9.89 33.07 29.29
N ASN A 32 9.22 32.60 30.35
CA ASN A 32 8.92 31.16 30.50
C ASN A 32 7.71 30.88 31.43
N LEU A 33 6.48 31.18 30.99
CA LEU A 33 5.27 30.78 31.74
C LEU A 33 3.94 30.80 30.94
N HIS A 34 3.84 30.04 29.84
CA HIS A 34 2.52 29.71 29.27
C HIS A 34 2.36 28.27 28.70
N HIS A 35 3.05 27.30 29.29
CA HIS A 35 2.76 25.87 29.05
C HIS A 35 2.70 25.07 30.36
N ARG A 36 1.53 25.06 31.02
CA ARG A 36 1.09 23.96 31.90
C ARG A 36 -0.37 24.09 32.37
N HIS A 37 -1.32 23.60 31.57
CA HIS A 37 -2.60 23.06 32.04
C HIS A 37 -3.29 22.31 30.89
N LEU A 38 -3.49 20.99 31.06
CA LEU A 38 -4.63 20.19 30.60
C LEU A 38 -4.37 18.68 30.87
N GLU A 39 -4.32 18.31 32.15
CA GLU A 39 -4.51 16.92 32.58
C GLU A 39 -5.53 16.88 33.74
N GLN A 40 -6.26 15.77 33.85
CA GLN A 40 -7.25 15.45 34.90
C GLN A 40 -8.48 16.41 34.92
N HIS A 41 -9.66 15.98 34.46
CA HIS A 41 -10.48 14.96 35.12
C HIS A 41 -11.48 14.26 34.16
N PRO A 42 -12.04 13.10 34.54
CA PRO A 42 -12.91 12.30 33.67
C PRO A 42 -14.38 12.73 33.71
N TYR A 43 -15.10 12.55 32.59
CA TYR A 43 -16.57 12.54 32.59
C TYR A 43 -17.11 11.31 31.85
N LEU A 44 -18.06 10.64 32.51
CA LEU A 44 -18.79 9.49 31.99
C LEU A 44 -19.59 9.89 30.73
N ARG A 45 -19.61 9.01 29.72
CA ARG A 45 -20.65 9.02 28.69
C ARG A 45 -21.26 7.63 28.56
N HIS A 46 -22.56 7.60 28.29
CA HIS A 46 -23.40 6.41 28.46
C HIS A 46 -23.07 5.28 27.47
N HIS A 47 -23.26 4.04 27.92
CA HIS A 47 -23.38 2.90 27.02
C HIS A 47 -24.72 2.95 26.28
N GLU A 48 -24.70 3.39 25.02
CA GLU A 48 -25.72 3.01 24.04
C GLU A 48 -25.11 2.15 22.92
N ARG A 49 -25.87 1.17 22.44
CA ARG A 49 -25.39 0.15 21.51
C ARG A 49 -25.44 0.64 20.06
N ALA A 50 -24.35 1.20 19.57
CA ALA A 50 -24.13 1.40 18.13
C ALA A 50 -23.62 0.10 17.45
N SER A 51 -24.49 -0.91 17.34
CA SER A 51 -24.26 -2.03 16.41
C SER A 51 -24.47 -1.56 14.96
N ASN A 52 -23.63 -2.05 14.04
CA ASN A 52 -23.57 -1.67 12.62
C ASN A 52 -22.98 -0.27 12.35
N LEU A 53 -21.68 -0.12 12.61
CA LEU A 53 -20.84 0.81 11.84
C LEU A 53 -20.16 0.02 10.72
N GLU A 54 -20.37 0.44 9.48
CA GLU A 54 -19.55 0.00 8.34
C GLU A 54 -18.09 0.41 8.58
N ALA A 55 -17.15 -0.46 8.25
CA ALA A 55 -15.74 -0.12 8.33
C ALA A 55 -15.41 0.94 7.27
N GLN A 56 -15.23 2.19 7.72
CA GLN A 56 -14.80 3.30 6.87
C GLN A 56 -13.56 2.92 6.04
N PRO A 57 -13.36 3.42 4.81
CA PRO A 57 -12.23 3.03 3.96
C PRO A 57 -10.86 3.17 4.65
N SER A 58 -10.69 4.20 5.49
CA SER A 58 -9.51 4.38 6.35
C SER A 58 -9.25 3.22 7.31
N VAL A 59 -10.29 2.58 7.84
CA VAL A 59 -10.19 1.40 8.73
C VAL A 59 -9.70 0.17 7.95
N LEU A 60 -9.89 0.10 6.63
CA LEU A 60 -9.31 -0.94 5.78
C LEU A 60 -7.85 -0.61 5.41
N GLU A 61 -7.57 0.59 4.93
CA GLU A 61 -6.19 1.00 4.56
C GLU A 61 -5.24 0.97 5.78
N THR A 62 -5.69 1.45 6.94
CA THR A 62 -4.93 1.37 8.21
C THR A 62 -4.76 -0.09 8.68
N ARG A 63 -5.70 -1.00 8.41
CA ARG A 63 -5.56 -2.43 8.77
C ARG A 63 -4.58 -3.14 7.86
N ASP A 64 -4.65 -2.93 6.55
CA ASP A 64 -3.75 -3.54 5.57
C ASP A 64 -2.29 -3.17 5.88
N ASN A 65 -2.00 -1.88 6.07
CA ASN A 65 -0.65 -1.40 6.38
C ASN A 65 -0.14 -1.91 7.76
N ASN A 66 -1.03 -2.12 8.74
CA ASN A 66 -0.68 -2.75 10.02
C ASN A 66 -0.52 -4.28 9.97
N LEU A 67 -0.93 -4.96 8.89
CA LEU A 67 -0.66 -6.38 8.68
C LEU A 67 0.73 -6.60 8.11
N ASP A 68 1.14 -5.80 7.12
CA ASP A 68 2.50 -5.85 6.56
C ASP A 68 3.57 -5.56 7.62
N ALA A 69 3.27 -4.67 8.58
CA ALA A 69 4.12 -4.36 9.73
C ALA A 69 4.48 -5.58 10.62
N ARG A 70 3.69 -6.67 10.60
CA ARG A 70 3.89 -7.84 11.47
C ARG A 70 4.72 -8.95 10.82
N ASP A 71 4.79 -8.96 9.49
CA ASP A 71 5.41 -10.04 8.71
C ASP A 71 6.82 -9.69 8.21
N ASN A 72 7.35 -8.50 8.51
CA ASN A 72 8.65 -7.97 8.07
C ASN A 72 8.91 -8.00 6.54
N ASN A 73 7.90 -8.25 5.72
CA ASN A 73 8.01 -8.37 4.27
C ASN A 73 7.66 -7.04 3.59
N ILE A 74 8.49 -6.61 2.64
CA ILE A 74 8.19 -5.48 1.74
C ILE A 74 7.17 -5.99 0.69
N ARG A 75 5.89 -6.01 1.07
CA ARG A 75 4.81 -6.51 0.21
C ARG A 75 4.34 -5.46 -0.80
N LYS A 76 4.58 -5.78 -2.07
CA LYS A 76 4.00 -5.13 -3.24
C LYS A 76 2.47 -5.08 -3.15
N ARG A 77 1.86 -3.90 -3.16
CA ARG A 77 0.40 -3.75 -3.32
C ARG A 77 0.05 -3.54 -4.80
N ALA A 78 -1.16 -3.93 -5.19
CA ALA A 78 -1.74 -3.43 -6.43
C ALA A 78 -2.11 -1.94 -6.25
N VAL A 79 -1.97 -1.15 -7.31
CA VAL A 79 -2.51 0.22 -7.36
C VAL A 79 -4.02 0.16 -7.08
N PRO A 80 -4.55 0.97 -6.14
CA PRO A 80 -5.95 0.90 -5.73
C PRO A 80 -6.95 1.29 -6.84
N SER A 81 -8.23 1.01 -6.62
CA SER A 81 -9.31 1.31 -7.56
C SER A 81 -10.40 2.16 -6.92
N TYR A 82 -10.52 3.40 -7.38
CA TYR A 82 -11.48 4.39 -6.88
C TYR A 82 -12.73 4.53 -7.79
N VAL A 83 -13.02 3.52 -8.62
CA VAL A 83 -14.18 3.51 -9.55
C VAL A 83 -15.51 3.62 -8.81
N ALA A 84 -15.65 2.99 -7.64
CA ALA A 84 -16.83 3.12 -6.79
C ALA A 84 -17.04 4.54 -6.23
N GLN A 85 -16.01 5.39 -6.27
CA GLN A 85 -16.03 6.80 -5.85
C GLN A 85 -16.09 7.76 -7.07
N GLY A 86 -16.28 7.23 -8.28
CA GLY A 86 -16.38 8.00 -9.53
C GLY A 86 -15.04 8.35 -10.19
N PHE A 87 -13.92 7.83 -9.69
CA PHE A 87 -12.59 8.09 -10.25
C PHE A 87 -12.15 6.99 -11.22
N SER A 88 -11.32 7.36 -12.20
CA SER A 88 -10.64 6.46 -13.13
C SER A 88 -9.13 6.61 -12.99
N LEU A 89 -8.36 5.54 -13.21
CA LEU A 89 -6.90 5.59 -13.20
C LEU A 89 -6.39 6.30 -14.45
N THR A 90 -5.73 7.44 -14.28
CA THR A 90 -5.17 8.27 -15.36
C THR A 90 -3.77 7.80 -15.73
N TRP A 91 -2.96 7.48 -14.71
CA TRP A 91 -1.61 6.94 -14.84
C TRP A 91 -1.15 6.35 -13.51
N ALA A 92 -0.23 5.39 -13.55
CA ALA A 92 0.58 5.01 -12.41
C ALA A 92 1.95 4.52 -12.87
N ASP A 93 2.94 4.63 -11.98
CA ASP A 93 4.11 3.76 -11.99
C ASP A 93 4.03 2.81 -10.80
N ASP A 94 4.11 1.51 -11.08
CA ASP A 94 4.20 0.45 -10.06
C ASP A 94 5.62 -0.13 -9.97
N PHE A 95 6.60 0.50 -10.64
CA PHE A 95 8.03 0.22 -10.68
C PHE A 95 8.44 -1.19 -11.13
N THR A 96 7.50 -2.07 -11.45
CA THR A 96 7.76 -3.47 -11.83
C THR A 96 8.49 -3.64 -13.17
N THR A 97 8.69 -2.56 -13.93
CA THR A 97 9.58 -2.51 -15.10
C THR A 97 11.07 -2.53 -14.72
N GLY A 98 11.41 -2.44 -13.44
CA GLY A 98 12.78 -2.44 -12.93
C GLY A 98 13.50 -1.10 -13.11
N THR A 99 14.73 -1.00 -12.60
CA THR A 99 15.55 0.23 -12.65
C THR A 99 15.72 0.78 -14.07
N SER A 100 15.89 -0.10 -15.06
CA SER A 100 15.98 0.27 -16.48
C SER A 100 14.69 0.85 -17.05
N GLY A 101 13.53 0.57 -16.45
CA GLY A 101 12.23 1.09 -16.84
C GLY A 101 11.94 2.51 -16.33
N LEU A 102 12.65 2.99 -15.30
CA LEU A 102 12.39 4.30 -14.68
C LEU A 102 12.44 5.45 -15.71
N ALA A 103 13.41 5.40 -16.63
CA ALA A 103 13.57 6.39 -17.69
C ALA A 103 12.40 6.44 -18.71
N ALA A 104 11.44 5.51 -18.69
CA ALA A 104 10.22 5.61 -19.49
C ALA A 104 9.22 6.62 -18.89
N ASN A 105 9.13 6.70 -17.56
CA ASN A 105 8.17 7.51 -16.82
C ASN A 105 8.77 8.78 -16.20
N TRP A 106 10.07 8.76 -15.88
CA TRP A 106 10.73 9.77 -15.06
C TRP A 106 11.90 10.45 -15.78
N ILE A 107 12.19 11.69 -15.39
CA ILE A 107 13.41 12.43 -15.67
C ILE A 107 14.24 12.40 -14.38
N PHE A 108 15.57 12.31 -14.51
CA PHE A 108 16.49 12.40 -13.38
C PHE A 108 16.99 13.84 -13.26
N ASP A 109 16.82 14.42 -12.08
CA ASP A 109 17.42 15.70 -11.72
C ASP A 109 18.83 15.41 -11.19
N LEU A 110 19.85 16.07 -11.73
CA LEU A 110 21.26 15.71 -11.52
C LEU A 110 22.07 16.89 -10.96
N GLY A 111 23.11 16.58 -10.18
CA GLY A 111 24.00 17.58 -9.58
C GLY A 111 23.42 18.22 -8.32
N HIS A 112 23.83 19.46 -8.04
CA HIS A 112 23.38 20.27 -6.90
C HIS A 112 22.33 21.34 -7.28
N ASN A 113 21.87 21.37 -8.54
CA ASN A 113 20.90 22.34 -9.05
C ASN A 113 20.33 21.92 -10.41
N TYR A 114 19.11 22.39 -10.73
CA TYR A 114 18.63 22.44 -12.10
C TYR A 114 19.60 23.27 -12.99
N PRO A 115 19.77 22.95 -14.29
CA PRO A 115 20.55 23.79 -15.20
C PRO A 115 20.03 25.23 -15.23
N GLY A 116 20.83 26.18 -14.74
CA GLY A 116 20.44 27.60 -14.58
C GLY A 116 19.62 27.94 -13.32
N GLY A 117 19.22 26.94 -12.53
CA GLY A 117 18.53 27.11 -11.25
C GLY A 117 19.47 27.41 -10.06
N PRO A 118 18.91 27.63 -8.86
CA PRO A 118 19.69 27.96 -7.67
C PRO A 118 20.57 26.80 -7.19
N TRP A 119 21.78 27.13 -6.74
CA TRP A 119 22.75 26.18 -6.16
C TRP A 119 22.23 25.59 -4.83
N HIS A 120 22.66 24.37 -4.49
CA HIS A 120 22.10 23.56 -3.40
C HIS A 120 20.57 23.49 -3.43
N TRP A 121 20.02 23.30 -4.64
CA TRP A 121 18.58 23.24 -4.99
C TRP A 121 17.71 24.42 -4.46
N GLY A 122 18.33 25.51 -3.99
CA GLY A 122 17.65 26.62 -3.30
C GLY A 122 17.39 26.38 -1.80
N THR A 123 17.63 25.17 -1.29
CA THR A 123 17.32 24.75 0.09
C THR A 123 18.56 24.74 1.01
N GLY A 124 19.76 24.68 0.43
CA GLY A 124 21.01 24.45 1.16
C GLY A 124 21.36 22.97 1.35
N GLU A 125 20.64 22.05 0.71
CA GLU A 125 20.93 20.61 0.74
C GLU A 125 22.27 20.25 0.05
N VAL A 126 23.06 19.38 0.68
CA VAL A 126 24.49 19.21 0.38
C VAL A 126 24.81 18.10 -0.62
N GLN A 127 23.87 17.18 -0.89
CA GLN A 127 24.14 16.01 -1.73
C GLN A 127 24.14 16.33 -3.23
N GLU A 128 24.92 15.57 -3.99
CA GLU A 128 24.79 15.48 -5.43
C GLU A 128 23.66 14.49 -5.78
N TYR A 129 22.66 14.90 -6.58
CA TYR A 129 21.72 13.93 -7.13
C TYR A 129 22.33 13.22 -8.36
N THR A 130 22.21 11.89 -8.39
CA THR A 130 22.75 11.05 -9.45
C THR A 130 21.70 10.05 -9.94
N SER A 131 21.82 9.59 -11.18
CA SER A 131 21.05 8.44 -11.69
C SER A 131 21.75 7.10 -11.44
N SER A 132 22.64 7.01 -10.46
CA SER A 132 23.40 5.79 -10.16
C SER A 132 22.51 4.74 -9.51
N SER A 133 22.69 3.46 -9.88
CA SER A 133 22.02 2.34 -9.23
C SER A 133 22.43 2.12 -7.77
N SER A 134 23.40 2.86 -7.25
CA SER A 134 23.68 2.97 -5.81
C SER A 134 22.66 3.84 -5.08
N ASN A 135 22.22 4.94 -5.71
CA ASN A 135 21.31 5.92 -5.11
C ASN A 135 19.85 5.69 -5.50
N ILE A 136 19.57 5.03 -6.62
CA ILE A 136 18.21 4.78 -7.09
C ILE A 136 18.08 3.47 -7.86
N PHE A 137 17.24 2.56 -7.36
CA PHE A 137 17.01 1.25 -7.96
C PHE A 137 15.62 0.70 -7.62
N VAL A 138 15.15 -0.26 -8.41
CA VAL A 138 13.99 -1.08 -8.04
C VAL A 138 14.48 -2.36 -7.37
N ASP A 139 13.93 -2.69 -6.20
CA ASP A 139 14.27 -3.92 -5.48
C ASP A 139 13.65 -5.19 -6.06
N GLY A 140 14.07 -6.36 -5.56
CA GLY A 140 13.55 -7.66 -5.98
C GLY A 140 12.07 -7.92 -5.62
N SER A 141 11.45 -7.03 -4.83
CA SER A 141 10.01 -7.02 -4.55
C SER A 141 9.24 -6.05 -5.46
N GLY A 142 9.92 -5.30 -6.34
CA GLY A 142 9.33 -4.38 -7.30
C GLY A 142 9.04 -2.98 -6.74
N ASN A 143 9.76 -2.51 -5.71
CA ASN A 143 9.59 -1.17 -5.13
C ASN A 143 10.77 -0.28 -5.51
N LEU A 144 10.51 1.00 -5.80
CA LEU A 144 11.57 1.99 -5.99
C LEU A 144 12.23 2.28 -4.63
N ASN A 145 13.55 2.27 -4.58
CA ASN A 145 14.36 2.65 -3.43
C ASN A 145 15.18 3.88 -3.83
N ILE A 146 15.05 4.98 -3.08
CA ILE A 146 15.93 6.15 -3.17
C ILE A 146 16.79 6.19 -1.91
N VAL A 147 18.10 6.25 -2.10
CA VAL A 147 19.11 6.00 -1.05
C VAL A 147 20.16 7.12 -1.03
N PRO A 148 20.18 7.98 0.01
CA PRO A 148 21.27 8.91 0.22
C PRO A 148 22.50 8.14 0.73
N ILE A 149 23.65 8.31 0.10
CA ILE A 149 24.92 7.64 0.45
C ILE A 149 25.93 8.70 0.84
N LYS A 150 26.60 8.45 1.96
CA LYS A 150 27.80 9.19 2.41
C LYS A 150 29.03 8.34 2.06
N ASP A 151 30.03 8.93 1.44
CA ASP A 151 31.27 8.24 1.08
C ASP A 151 32.31 8.26 2.22
N SER A 152 33.55 7.83 1.94
CA SER A 152 34.66 7.84 2.90
C SER A 152 35.28 9.21 3.16
N ASN A 153 35.08 10.18 2.26
CA ASN A 153 35.55 11.56 2.41
C ASN A 153 34.55 12.38 3.25
N GLY A 154 33.28 11.96 3.26
CA GLY A 154 32.15 12.62 3.93
C GLY A 154 31.17 13.26 2.94
N ASP A 155 31.44 13.16 1.64
CA ASP A 155 30.62 13.69 0.56
C ASP A 155 29.33 12.86 0.41
N TRP A 156 28.28 13.52 -0.09
CA TRP A 156 26.95 12.93 -0.15
C TRP A 156 26.43 12.83 -1.59
N THR A 157 25.83 11.68 -1.91
CA THR A 157 25.05 11.45 -3.13
C THR A 157 23.64 11.00 -2.78
N SER A 158 22.67 11.24 -3.65
CA SER A 158 21.30 10.71 -3.56
C SER A 158 20.68 10.64 -4.95
N SER A 159 19.35 10.53 -5.07
CA SER A 159 18.63 10.73 -6.33
C SER A 159 17.38 11.59 -6.14
N ARG A 160 17.04 12.34 -7.19
CA ARG A 160 15.81 13.11 -7.36
C ARG A 160 15.25 12.80 -8.75
N ILE A 161 13.96 12.53 -8.82
CA ILE A 161 13.26 12.25 -10.08
C ILE A 161 11.97 13.05 -10.18
N GLU A 162 11.65 13.50 -11.39
CA GLU A 162 10.39 14.18 -11.71
C GLU A 162 9.62 13.42 -12.80
N SER A 163 8.29 13.45 -12.75
CA SER A 163 7.46 12.73 -13.72
C SER A 163 7.47 13.41 -15.10
N LYS A 164 7.67 12.61 -16.16
CA LYS A 164 7.60 13.08 -17.56
C LYS A 164 6.20 13.53 -17.94
N ARG A 165 5.18 12.87 -17.40
CA ARG A 165 3.78 13.23 -17.56
C ARG A 165 3.38 14.35 -16.60
N THR A 166 2.43 15.13 -17.05
CA THR A 166 1.77 16.20 -16.31
C THR A 166 0.29 15.89 -16.13
N PHE A 167 -0.32 16.46 -15.09
CA PHE A 167 -1.66 16.09 -14.61
C PHE A 167 -2.44 17.33 -14.21
N ILE A 168 -3.75 17.37 -14.46
CA ILE A 168 -4.60 18.53 -14.18
C ILE A 168 -5.95 18.09 -13.60
N CYS A 169 -6.39 18.77 -12.53
CA CYS A 169 -7.76 18.62 -12.05
C CYS A 169 -8.70 19.42 -12.97
N GLN A 170 -9.56 18.73 -13.71
CA GLN A 170 -10.53 19.36 -14.61
C GLN A 170 -11.56 20.20 -13.83
N ASN A 171 -12.01 21.31 -14.43
CA ASN A 171 -13.00 22.18 -13.79
C ASN A 171 -14.34 21.46 -13.62
N GLY A 172 -14.92 21.48 -12.41
CA GLY A 172 -16.09 20.67 -12.04
C GLY A 172 -15.76 19.22 -11.66
N GLY A 173 -14.53 18.75 -11.88
CA GLY A 173 -14.06 17.40 -11.60
C GLY A 173 -13.23 17.29 -10.32
N ARG A 174 -12.56 16.15 -10.15
CA ARG A 174 -11.64 15.89 -9.03
C ARG A 174 -10.40 15.14 -9.49
N MET A 175 -9.30 15.29 -8.75
CA MET A 175 -8.05 14.57 -8.97
C MET A 175 -7.50 14.01 -7.66
N ILE A 176 -7.03 12.77 -7.68
CA ILE A 176 -6.22 12.16 -6.62
C ILE A 176 -4.79 12.02 -7.16
N VAL A 177 -3.81 12.42 -6.37
CA VAL A 177 -2.39 12.11 -6.55
C VAL A 177 -1.92 11.36 -5.31
N GLU A 178 -1.30 10.20 -5.48
CA GLU A 178 -1.06 9.26 -4.38
C GLU A 178 0.26 8.52 -4.55
N ALA A 179 0.93 8.24 -3.43
CA ALA A 179 2.01 7.26 -3.37
C ALA A 179 1.94 6.43 -2.08
N ARG A 180 2.37 5.17 -2.16
CA ARG A 180 2.56 4.30 -0.99
C ARG A 180 4.04 4.21 -0.66
N ILE A 181 4.43 4.79 0.47
CA ILE A 181 5.83 5.05 0.85
C ILE A 181 6.14 4.43 2.21
N LYS A 182 7.31 3.82 2.34
CA LYS A 182 7.90 3.36 3.59
C LYS A 182 9.18 4.14 3.85
N LEU A 183 9.27 4.72 5.04
CA LEU A 183 10.49 5.32 5.58
C LEU A 183 11.14 4.38 6.60
N SER A 184 12.47 4.38 6.67
CA SER A 184 13.24 3.54 7.60
C SER A 184 12.82 3.71 9.07
N SER A 185 12.76 2.59 9.81
CA SER A 185 12.57 2.55 11.26
C SER A 185 13.79 3.02 12.06
N VAL A 186 14.98 3.10 11.45
CA VAL A 186 16.20 3.55 12.11
C VAL A 186 16.20 5.08 12.18
N THR A 187 15.99 5.62 13.39
CA THR A 187 15.99 7.07 13.66
C THR A 187 17.35 7.60 14.11
N THR A 188 18.20 6.75 14.68
CA THR A 188 19.54 7.12 15.16
C THR A 188 20.44 7.59 14.01
N ASN A 189 21.15 8.69 14.22
CA ASN A 189 22.12 9.27 13.29
C ASN A 189 21.51 9.68 11.91
N LYS A 190 20.37 10.37 11.94
CA LYS A 190 19.60 10.79 10.73
C LYS A 190 19.34 12.29 10.61
N LEU A 191 19.96 13.14 11.43
CA LEU A 191 19.84 14.61 11.30
C LEU A 191 20.28 15.06 9.90
N GLY A 192 19.39 15.74 9.18
CA GLY A 192 19.57 16.13 7.78
C GLY A 192 18.91 15.21 6.74
N ILE A 193 18.54 13.97 7.06
CA ILE A 193 17.90 13.07 6.07
C ILE A 193 16.46 13.54 5.78
N TRP A 194 16.18 13.91 4.53
CA TRP A 194 14.94 14.59 4.10
C TRP A 194 14.28 13.91 2.88
N PRO A 195 13.56 12.80 3.06
CA PRO A 195 12.70 12.20 2.03
C PRO A 195 11.45 13.06 1.73
N ALA A 196 11.11 13.21 0.45
CA ALA A 196 9.94 13.96 0.00
C ALA A 196 9.20 13.32 -1.19
N PHE A 197 7.87 13.44 -1.18
CA PHE A 197 6.93 13.16 -2.27
C PHE A 197 5.98 14.36 -2.41
N TRP A 198 6.05 15.02 -3.56
CA TRP A 198 5.50 16.35 -3.75
C TRP A 198 5.14 16.57 -5.23
N ALA A 199 4.49 17.69 -5.53
CA ALA A 199 4.18 18.08 -6.90
C ALA A 199 4.38 19.59 -7.13
N MET A 200 4.87 19.92 -8.32
CA MET A 200 5.19 21.27 -8.78
C MET A 200 4.32 21.63 -9.99
N GLY A 201 3.88 22.88 -10.10
CA GLY A 201 3.21 23.38 -11.28
C GLY A 201 4.10 23.31 -12.53
N LYS A 202 3.58 22.74 -13.63
CA LYS A 202 4.26 22.57 -14.93
C LYS A 202 4.93 23.85 -15.44
N ALA A 203 4.34 25.00 -15.13
CA ALA A 203 4.89 26.32 -15.44
C ALA A 203 6.32 26.51 -14.94
N PHE A 204 6.73 25.86 -13.84
CA PHE A 204 8.11 25.88 -13.35
C PHE A 204 9.09 25.30 -14.36
N ARG A 205 8.81 24.09 -14.86
CA ARG A 205 9.62 23.39 -15.88
C ARG A 205 9.59 24.16 -17.21
N ASP A 206 8.42 24.65 -17.61
CA ASP A 206 8.24 25.45 -18.84
C ASP A 206 9.01 26.78 -18.80
N ASN A 207 9.18 27.38 -17.61
CA ASN A 207 9.98 28.58 -17.37
C ASN A 207 11.48 28.26 -17.12
N GLY A 208 11.97 27.10 -17.54
CA GLY A 208 13.38 26.71 -17.38
C GLY A 208 13.76 26.44 -15.92
N ASN A 209 12.87 25.79 -15.16
CA ASN A 209 13.00 25.50 -13.73
C ASN A 209 13.07 26.76 -12.86
N SER A 210 12.13 27.69 -13.08
CA SER A 210 12.06 28.98 -12.38
C SER A 210 10.61 29.47 -12.19
N GLY A 211 10.42 30.49 -11.35
CA GLY A 211 9.11 31.09 -11.07
C GLY A 211 8.42 30.60 -9.78
N TRP A 212 9.12 29.82 -8.94
CA TRP A 212 8.69 29.53 -7.57
C TRP A 212 8.58 30.83 -6.75
N PRO A 213 7.60 30.98 -5.84
CA PRO A 213 6.50 30.06 -5.53
C PRO A 213 5.24 30.29 -6.39
N THR A 214 5.27 31.27 -7.31
CA THR A 214 4.13 31.65 -8.16
C THR A 214 3.66 30.50 -9.07
N THR A 215 4.51 29.52 -9.34
CA THR A 215 4.19 28.29 -10.10
C THR A 215 3.33 27.29 -9.31
N GLY A 216 3.33 27.35 -7.98
CA GLY A 216 2.58 26.46 -7.07
C GLY A 216 3.31 25.15 -6.76
N GLU A 217 3.33 24.81 -5.47
CA GLU A 217 3.92 23.58 -4.90
C GLU A 217 2.91 22.88 -3.96
N LEU A 218 2.97 21.56 -3.90
CA LEU A 218 2.00 20.69 -3.24
C LEU A 218 2.72 19.52 -2.55
N ASP A 219 2.97 19.65 -1.26
CA ASP A 219 3.85 18.73 -0.53
C ASP A 219 3.03 17.64 0.14
N ILE A 220 2.98 16.48 -0.53
CA ILE A 220 2.05 15.39 -0.22
C ILE A 220 2.57 14.56 0.96
N MET A 221 3.89 14.42 1.07
CA MET A 221 4.60 13.91 2.22
C MET A 221 6.05 14.41 2.20
N GLU A 222 6.46 15.15 3.22
CA GLU A 222 7.88 15.28 3.55
C GLU A 222 8.16 14.70 4.94
N ASN A 223 9.37 14.26 5.18
CA ASN A 223 9.88 13.97 6.52
C ASN A 223 11.33 14.45 6.62
N ILE A 224 11.75 14.88 7.81
CA ILE A 224 13.12 15.32 8.10
C ILE A 224 13.63 14.59 9.35
N ASN A 225 14.95 14.56 9.52
CA ASN A 225 15.62 14.14 10.77
C ASN A 225 15.24 12.71 11.27
N ALA A 226 14.64 11.90 10.39
CA ALA A 226 13.93 10.66 10.69
C ALA A 226 12.86 10.76 11.81
N GLU A 227 12.17 11.89 11.92
CA GLU A 227 11.10 12.08 12.91
C GLU A 227 9.88 11.15 12.67
N SER A 228 9.07 10.93 13.71
CA SER A 228 7.80 10.17 13.62
C SER A 228 6.60 11.03 13.21
N ARG A 229 6.83 12.04 12.37
CA ARG A 229 5.80 12.87 11.72
C ARG A 229 6.21 13.22 10.29
N ILE A 230 5.23 13.51 9.46
CA ILE A 230 5.40 14.08 8.12
C ILE A 230 4.87 15.52 8.09
N PHE A 231 5.31 16.29 7.10
CA PHE A 231 4.78 17.60 6.78
C PHE A 231 3.82 17.50 5.57
N ASN A 232 2.80 18.33 5.56
CA ASN A 232 1.83 18.49 4.49
C ASN A 232 1.68 20.00 4.24
N VAL A 233 2.17 20.52 3.12
CA VAL A 233 2.37 21.97 2.88
C VAL A 233 1.90 22.36 1.48
N VAL A 234 1.67 23.66 1.28
CA VAL A 234 1.65 24.30 -0.05
C VAL A 234 2.50 25.56 -0.06
N HIS A 235 3.24 25.75 -1.15
CA HIS A 235 3.93 27.01 -1.46
C HIS A 235 3.27 27.67 -2.68
N CYS A 236 2.99 28.97 -2.58
CA CYS A 236 2.19 29.70 -3.55
C CYS A 236 2.30 31.23 -3.47
N GLY A 237 2.03 31.90 -4.59
CA GLY A 237 1.93 33.36 -4.64
C GLY A 237 3.28 34.05 -4.83
N THR A 238 3.81 34.67 -3.77
CA THR A 238 4.98 35.57 -3.83
C THR A 238 6.02 35.21 -2.79
N ASN A 239 7.29 35.12 -3.20
CA ASN A 239 8.41 34.87 -2.30
C ASN A 239 8.51 35.95 -1.20
N GLY A 240 8.79 35.55 0.05
CA GLY A 240 8.90 36.43 1.21
C GLY A 240 7.55 36.91 1.76
N GLY A 241 6.72 35.97 2.21
CA GLY A 241 5.37 36.21 2.73
C GLY A 241 4.28 35.88 1.70
N GLY A 242 3.53 36.89 1.27
CA GLY A 242 2.42 36.70 0.34
C GLY A 242 1.21 35.95 0.95
N PRO A 243 0.32 35.38 0.11
CA PRO A 243 -0.88 34.69 0.59
C PRO A 243 -0.60 33.33 1.24
N CYS A 244 0.65 32.83 1.15
CA CYS A 244 1.04 31.49 1.62
C CYS A 244 2.19 31.50 2.65
N ASP A 245 2.51 32.67 3.23
CA ASP A 245 3.53 32.86 4.28
C ASP A 245 4.94 32.32 3.94
N GLU A 246 5.44 32.66 2.76
CA GLU A 246 6.70 32.14 2.24
C GLU A 246 7.92 32.62 3.06
N TYR A 247 8.87 31.76 3.46
CA TYR A 247 9.13 30.39 2.99
C TYR A 247 8.50 29.29 3.87
N ASN A 248 7.58 29.60 4.78
CA ASN A 248 6.96 28.59 5.67
C ASN A 248 5.92 27.72 4.93
N GLY A 249 5.23 28.31 3.94
CA GLY A 249 4.08 27.69 3.29
C GLY A 249 2.85 27.61 4.21
N ILE A 250 1.71 27.20 3.65
CA ILE A 250 0.53 26.86 4.48
C ILE A 250 0.49 25.35 4.68
N GLY A 251 0.77 24.88 5.89
CA GLY A 251 0.87 23.46 6.17
C GLY A 251 0.44 23.00 7.55
N THR A 252 0.61 21.70 7.78
CA THR A 252 0.46 21.04 9.08
C THR A 252 1.42 19.83 9.16
N THR A 253 1.50 19.19 10.32
CA THR A 253 2.26 17.94 10.47
C THR A 253 1.44 16.78 11.02
N THR A 254 1.61 15.62 10.40
CA THR A 254 0.85 14.39 10.68
C THR A 254 1.76 13.34 11.35
N PRO A 255 1.40 12.79 12.52
CA PRO A 255 2.15 11.66 13.12
C PRO A 255 2.14 10.41 12.23
N ILE A 256 3.27 9.72 12.10
CA ILE A 256 3.41 8.46 11.35
C ILE A 256 4.15 7.39 12.15
N THR A 257 3.95 6.13 11.77
CA THR A 257 4.76 5.00 12.27
C THR A 257 5.93 4.76 11.30
N ARG A 258 7.15 4.62 11.82
CA ARG A 258 8.33 4.36 10.97
C ARG A 258 8.55 2.86 10.75
N GLY A 259 9.17 2.49 9.62
CA GLY A 259 9.43 1.11 9.25
C GLY A 259 8.27 0.36 8.57
N VAL A 260 7.11 1.00 8.42
CA VAL A 260 5.92 0.47 7.72
C VAL A 260 5.65 1.28 6.45
N PHE A 261 4.81 0.74 5.55
CA PHE A 261 4.27 1.54 4.45
C PHE A 261 3.07 2.36 4.94
N HIS A 262 3.04 3.63 4.58
CA HIS A 262 1.88 4.50 4.65
C HIS A 262 1.45 4.92 3.24
N THR A 263 0.17 5.23 3.06
CA THR A 263 -0.38 5.73 1.79
C THR A 263 -0.64 7.21 1.92
N HIS A 264 0.12 8.04 1.21
CA HIS A 264 0.03 9.50 1.25
C HIS A 264 -0.68 9.99 -0.01
N ARG A 265 -1.75 10.77 0.20
CA ARG A 265 -2.74 11.08 -0.83
C ARG A 265 -3.12 12.55 -0.79
N LEU A 266 -2.96 13.22 -1.93
CA LEU A 266 -3.50 14.55 -2.21
C LEU A 266 -4.80 14.41 -2.99
N ILE A 267 -5.84 15.14 -2.62
CA ILE A 267 -7.12 15.20 -3.33
C ILE A 267 -7.44 16.66 -3.64
N ILE A 268 -7.50 17.01 -4.92
CA ILE A 268 -7.95 18.32 -5.41
C ILE A 268 -9.41 18.17 -5.85
N ASP A 269 -10.32 18.89 -5.19
CA ASP A 269 -11.76 18.88 -5.50
C ASP A 269 -12.19 20.22 -6.12
N ARG A 270 -12.53 20.18 -7.41
CA ARG A 270 -13.02 21.32 -8.20
C ARG A 270 -14.51 21.21 -8.54
N THR A 271 -15.28 20.40 -7.81
CA THR A 271 -16.74 20.25 -8.04
C THR A 271 -17.53 21.52 -7.77
N GLN A 272 -17.03 22.39 -6.89
CA GLN A 272 -17.63 23.69 -6.61
C GLN A 272 -17.33 24.67 -7.74
N SER A 273 -18.36 25.31 -8.29
CA SER A 273 -18.22 26.27 -9.39
C SER A 273 -17.53 27.57 -8.97
N ASP A 274 -17.69 27.96 -7.70
CA ASP A 274 -16.92 29.05 -7.09
C ASP A 274 -15.64 28.48 -6.44
N TRP A 275 -14.50 29.03 -6.85
CA TRP A 275 -13.18 28.57 -6.44
C TRP A 275 -12.92 28.73 -4.94
N HIS A 276 -13.59 29.69 -4.28
CA HIS A 276 -13.51 29.91 -2.84
C HIS A 276 -13.90 28.66 -2.02
N PHE A 277 -14.75 27.78 -2.56
CA PHE A 277 -15.22 26.55 -1.91
C PHE A 277 -14.60 25.26 -2.47
N GLN A 278 -13.76 25.35 -3.51
CA GLN A 278 -12.93 24.24 -3.96
C GLN A 278 -11.90 23.89 -2.87
N THR A 279 -11.40 22.65 -2.85
CA THR A 279 -10.51 22.17 -1.78
C THR A 279 -9.25 21.47 -2.30
N ILE A 280 -8.20 21.49 -1.47
CA ILE A 280 -7.06 20.58 -1.54
C ILE A 280 -7.03 19.85 -0.20
N THR A 281 -6.98 18.51 -0.21
CA THR A 281 -7.10 17.68 0.98
C THR A 281 -5.98 16.64 1.02
N TRP A 282 -5.26 16.56 2.13
CA TRP A 282 -4.24 15.54 2.37
C TRP A 282 -4.85 14.41 3.20
N GLN A 283 -4.46 13.18 2.89
CA GLN A 283 -4.76 12.01 3.68
C GLN A 283 -3.51 11.16 3.89
N THR A 284 -3.42 10.52 5.05
CA THR A 284 -2.49 9.40 5.30
C THR A 284 -3.31 8.19 5.73
N ASP A 285 -3.11 7.04 5.08
CA ASP A 285 -3.89 5.80 5.27
C ASP A 285 -5.42 6.00 5.21
N GLY A 286 -5.86 6.89 4.32
CA GLY A 286 -7.26 7.24 4.11
C GLY A 286 -7.89 8.11 5.21
N VAL A 287 -7.15 8.46 6.26
CA VAL A 287 -7.55 9.47 7.25
C VAL A 287 -7.20 10.84 6.72
N GLN A 288 -8.16 11.77 6.66
CA GLN A 288 -7.89 13.16 6.32
C GLN A 288 -7.03 13.81 7.40
N THR A 289 -5.89 14.38 7.00
CA THR A 289 -4.90 15.02 7.88
C THR A 289 -4.96 16.54 7.78
N PHE A 290 -5.15 17.05 6.57
CA PHE A 290 -5.19 18.49 6.29
C PHE A 290 -6.21 18.80 5.19
N GLN A 291 -6.79 19.99 5.21
CA GLN A 291 -7.60 20.52 4.11
C GLN A 291 -7.48 22.04 4.04
N LEU A 292 -7.14 22.53 2.85
CA LEU A 292 -7.21 23.94 2.48
C LEU A 292 -8.39 24.17 1.53
N LYS A 293 -8.92 25.39 1.55
CA LYS A 293 -9.99 25.86 0.66
C LYS A 293 -9.55 27.13 -0.05
N GLY A 294 -10.14 27.43 -1.22
CA GLY A 294 -9.82 28.64 -1.96
C GLY A 294 -9.90 29.92 -1.12
N ASN A 295 -10.95 30.05 -0.31
CA ASN A 295 -11.13 31.20 0.60
C ASN A 295 -10.12 31.28 1.76
N SER A 296 -9.30 30.24 1.98
CA SER A 296 -8.29 30.22 3.04
C SER A 296 -6.96 30.79 2.56
N ILE A 297 -6.63 30.62 1.27
CA ILE A 297 -5.53 31.29 0.56
C ILE A 297 -5.97 32.69 0.09
N ASN A 298 -7.24 32.81 -0.32
CA ASN A 298 -7.92 34.06 -0.71
C ASN A 298 -7.25 34.86 -1.85
N ASP A 299 -6.29 34.27 -2.56
CA ASP A 299 -5.71 34.78 -3.82
C ASP A 299 -6.10 33.86 -5.00
N PRO A 300 -6.79 34.38 -6.04
CA PRO A 300 -7.26 33.58 -7.16
C PRO A 300 -6.14 33.11 -8.10
N SER A 301 -4.99 33.80 -8.12
CA SER A 301 -3.84 33.45 -8.96
C SER A 301 -3.06 32.29 -8.33
N ALA A 302 -2.81 32.36 -7.03
CA ALA A 302 -2.25 31.27 -6.22
C ALA A 302 -3.13 30.02 -6.31
N TRP A 303 -4.45 30.15 -6.12
CA TRP A 303 -5.38 29.03 -6.25
C TRP A 303 -5.42 28.46 -7.68
N THR A 304 -5.30 29.33 -8.69
CA THR A 304 -5.20 28.92 -10.10
C THR A 304 -3.94 28.08 -10.35
N ALA A 305 -2.80 28.49 -9.82
CA ALA A 305 -1.54 27.74 -9.94
C ALA A 305 -1.64 26.35 -9.30
N LEU A 306 -2.08 26.27 -8.05
CA LEU A 306 -2.18 25.02 -7.28
C LEU A 306 -3.19 24.01 -7.85
N THR A 307 -4.35 24.47 -8.35
CA THR A 307 -5.48 23.56 -8.65
C THR A 307 -5.93 23.53 -10.11
N GLN A 308 -5.61 24.56 -10.89
CA GLN A 308 -6.20 24.77 -12.22
C GLN A 308 -5.18 24.75 -13.36
N ARG A 309 -3.90 24.57 -13.06
CA ARG A 309 -2.84 24.29 -14.02
C ARG A 309 -2.47 22.82 -14.01
N GLU A 310 -1.63 22.43 -14.97
CA GLU A 310 -0.95 21.15 -14.92
C GLU A 310 0.12 21.14 -13.84
N ILE A 311 0.27 20.01 -13.14
CA ILE A 311 1.33 19.72 -12.18
C ILE A 311 2.12 18.48 -12.62
N PHE A 312 3.34 18.33 -12.14
CA PHE A 312 4.14 17.10 -12.22
C PHE A 312 4.60 16.69 -10.82
N MET A 313 4.72 15.39 -10.57
CA MET A 313 5.16 14.83 -9.29
C MET A 313 6.68 14.68 -9.23
N LEU A 314 7.24 14.76 -8.03
CA LEU A 314 8.65 14.55 -7.71
C LEU A 314 8.83 13.56 -6.55
N LEU A 315 9.97 12.87 -6.57
CA LEU A 315 10.45 11.98 -5.49
C LEU A 315 11.95 12.20 -5.28
N ASN A 316 12.38 12.43 -4.04
CA ASN A 316 13.79 12.57 -3.68
C ASN A 316 14.06 12.21 -2.21
N VAL A 317 15.35 12.10 -1.88
CA VAL A 317 15.83 12.17 -0.50
C VAL A 317 16.99 13.17 -0.44
N ALA A 318 16.70 14.39 0.02
CA ALA A 318 17.69 15.42 0.28
C ALA A 318 18.50 15.10 1.55
N VAL A 319 19.63 15.78 1.70
CA VAL A 319 20.52 15.68 2.86
C VAL A 319 20.96 17.08 3.31
N GLY A 320 20.57 17.47 4.51
CA GLY A 320 20.78 18.81 5.04
C GLY A 320 19.80 19.82 4.48
N GLY A 321 20.10 21.11 4.66
CA GLY A 321 19.28 22.22 4.19
C GLY A 321 18.37 22.82 5.26
N SER A 322 17.71 23.93 4.90
CA SER A 322 17.02 24.83 5.82
C SER A 322 15.92 24.17 6.66
N LEU A 323 15.12 23.26 6.09
CA LEU A 323 14.02 22.62 6.80
C LEU A 323 14.52 21.60 7.86
N PRO A 324 15.42 20.63 7.56
CA PRO A 324 16.06 19.82 8.59
C PRO A 324 16.79 20.63 9.67
N ASP A 325 17.46 21.72 9.29
CA ASP A 325 18.17 22.62 10.20
C ASP A 325 17.22 23.35 11.16
N ALA A 326 16.05 23.80 10.69
CA ALA A 326 15.05 24.50 11.53
C ALA A 326 14.53 23.62 12.68
N PHE A 327 14.47 22.31 12.50
CA PHE A 327 14.00 21.34 13.52
C PHE A 327 15.14 20.58 14.23
N SER A 328 16.40 20.90 13.93
CA SER A 328 17.59 20.26 14.53
C SER A 328 17.85 20.60 16.00
N GLY A 329 17.23 21.65 16.52
CA GLY A 329 17.61 22.29 17.79
C GLY A 329 18.75 23.32 17.67
N GLY A 330 19.05 23.80 16.46
CA GLY A 330 20.11 24.80 16.19
C GLY A 330 21.45 24.20 15.78
N VAL A 331 21.45 22.97 15.24
CA VAL A 331 22.62 22.24 14.76
C VAL A 331 22.53 22.09 13.24
N GLN A 332 23.47 22.68 12.51
CA GLN A 332 23.53 22.53 11.05
C GLN A 332 23.64 21.05 10.65
N THR A 333 22.87 20.64 9.64
CA THR A 333 22.77 19.27 9.16
C THR A 333 23.22 19.14 7.69
N PRO A 334 23.72 17.97 7.25
CA PRO A 334 23.98 16.76 8.03
C PRO A 334 25.15 16.92 9.00
N THR A 335 25.07 16.24 10.14
CA THR A 335 26.17 16.20 11.11
C THR A 335 27.28 15.23 10.67
N GLN A 336 28.46 15.31 11.28
CA GLN A 336 29.52 14.29 11.08
C GLN A 336 29.00 12.88 11.38
N ALA A 337 28.17 12.74 12.42
CA ALA A 337 27.55 11.48 12.83
C ALA A 337 26.41 11.00 11.91
N THR A 338 25.83 11.86 11.07
CA THR A 338 24.72 11.49 10.18
C THR A 338 25.17 10.41 9.18
N THR A 339 24.34 9.37 9.05
CA THR A 339 24.59 8.15 8.26
C THR A 339 23.65 8.06 7.06
N GLY A 340 24.17 7.58 5.93
CA GLY A 340 23.40 7.24 4.74
C GLY A 340 23.12 5.73 4.64
N GLY A 341 22.89 5.25 3.42
CA GLY A 341 22.61 3.85 3.11
C GLY A 341 21.14 3.47 3.26
N PRO A 342 20.82 2.16 3.20
CA PRO A 342 19.43 1.67 3.23
C PRO A 342 18.62 2.13 4.46
N ASP A 343 19.28 2.31 5.61
CA ASP A 343 18.67 2.82 6.85
C ASP A 343 18.23 4.30 6.76
N SER A 344 18.60 5.01 5.69
CA SER A 344 18.20 6.39 5.38
C SER A 344 17.36 6.49 4.10
N SER A 345 16.88 5.36 3.58
CA SER A 345 16.15 5.30 2.31
C SER A 345 14.67 5.70 2.39
N MET A 346 14.15 6.13 1.25
CA MET A 346 12.71 6.17 0.95
C MET A 346 12.37 5.01 0.00
N ILE A 347 11.42 4.16 0.39
CA ILE A 347 10.96 3.02 -0.41
C ILE A 347 9.54 3.31 -0.89
N VAL A 348 9.32 3.34 -2.20
CA VAL A 348 8.03 3.65 -2.84
C VAL A 348 7.49 2.42 -3.57
N ASP A 349 6.32 1.95 -3.16
CA ASP A 349 5.63 0.83 -3.77
C ASP A 349 4.98 1.26 -5.10
N TYR A 350 4.21 2.35 -5.11
CA TYR A 350 3.68 2.91 -6.36
C TYR A 350 3.47 4.42 -6.24
N VAL A 351 3.36 5.08 -7.38
CA VAL A 351 2.81 6.43 -7.54
C VAL A 351 1.66 6.36 -8.53
N ALA A 352 0.51 6.95 -8.21
CA ALA A 352 -0.70 6.89 -9.02
C ALA A 352 -1.45 8.22 -9.08
N VAL A 353 -2.09 8.47 -10.22
CA VAL A 353 -2.97 9.63 -10.44
C VAL A 353 -4.32 9.15 -10.96
N PHE A 354 -5.39 9.62 -10.34
CA PHE A 354 -6.77 9.29 -10.71
C PHE A 354 -7.59 10.54 -10.94
N ASN A 355 -8.47 10.53 -11.95
CA ASN A 355 -9.40 11.63 -12.22
C ASN A 355 -10.85 11.18 -12.19
N ALA A 356 -11.71 11.99 -11.56
CA ALA A 356 -13.16 11.92 -11.69
C ALA A 356 -13.62 13.09 -12.61
N PRO A 357 -14.38 12.83 -13.68
CA PRO A 357 -14.91 13.87 -14.54
C PRO A 357 -16.03 14.67 -13.83
N PRO A 358 -16.40 15.85 -14.36
CA PRO A 358 -17.52 16.62 -13.83
C PRO A 358 -18.85 15.86 -13.78
N ALA A 359 -19.69 16.22 -12.81
CA ALA A 359 -21.05 15.73 -12.73
C ALA A 359 -21.84 16.13 -14.00
N GLY A 360 -22.47 15.16 -14.66
CA GLY A 360 -23.21 15.37 -15.91
C GLY A 360 -22.40 15.16 -17.19
N THR A 361 -21.06 15.17 -17.17
CA THR A 361 -20.26 14.72 -18.32
C THR A 361 -20.26 13.20 -18.43
N THR A 362 -21.32 12.65 -19.07
CA THR A 362 -21.33 11.26 -19.54
C THR A 362 -20.31 11.10 -20.65
N THR A 363 -19.11 10.64 -20.29
CA THR A 363 -18.09 10.22 -21.27
C THR A 363 -18.74 9.22 -22.23
N THR A 364 -18.74 9.53 -23.53
CA THR A 364 -19.52 8.80 -24.54
C THR A 364 -18.90 7.44 -24.84
N ARG A 365 -19.09 6.47 -23.93
CA ARG A 365 -18.72 5.08 -24.17
C ARG A 365 -19.60 4.54 -25.28
N THR A 366 -19.00 4.24 -26.44
CA THR A 366 -19.66 3.56 -27.56
C THR A 366 -20.32 2.28 -27.06
N THR A 367 -21.64 2.33 -26.93
CA THR A 367 -22.43 1.27 -26.28
C THR A 367 -23.22 0.54 -27.35
N THR A 368 -22.64 -0.56 -27.85
CA THR A 368 -23.33 -1.51 -28.72
C THR A 368 -24.57 -2.03 -28.01
N THR A 369 -25.70 -2.05 -28.72
CA THR A 369 -27.03 -2.16 -28.12
C THR A 369 -27.33 -3.56 -27.58
N THR A 370 -27.87 -3.66 -26.37
CA THR A 370 -28.75 -4.78 -25.98
C THR A 370 -29.75 -4.32 -24.92
N THR A 371 -30.94 -4.93 -24.92
CA THR A 371 -32.18 -4.43 -24.30
C THR A 371 -32.25 -4.54 -22.76
N SER A 372 -33.02 -3.65 -22.12
CA SER A 372 -33.39 -3.68 -20.69
C SER A 372 -34.40 -4.81 -20.37
N ARG A 373 -34.60 -5.28 -19.13
CA ARG A 373 -35.31 -4.66 -17.97
C ARG A 373 -35.66 -5.81 -16.97
N PRO A 374 -35.96 -5.63 -15.64
CA PRO A 374 -35.69 -4.57 -14.66
C PRO A 374 -34.76 -5.05 -13.50
N ALA A 375 -34.73 -4.34 -12.36
CA ALA A 375 -33.84 -4.58 -11.22
C ALA A 375 -34.36 -5.57 -10.15
N ALA A 376 -33.42 -6.16 -9.39
CA ALA A 376 -33.66 -6.75 -8.07
C ALA A 376 -32.40 -6.71 -7.17
N THR A 377 -32.59 -6.31 -5.91
CA THR A 377 -31.83 -6.61 -4.67
C THR A 377 -30.29 -6.49 -4.66
N THR A 378 -29.78 -5.54 -3.87
CA THR A 378 -28.38 -5.41 -3.44
C THR A 378 -27.94 -6.51 -2.46
N THR A 379 -26.69 -6.95 -2.53
CA THR A 379 -26.03 -7.71 -1.45
C THR A 379 -24.53 -7.35 -1.39
N ALA A 380 -23.91 -7.41 -0.22
CA ALA A 380 -22.65 -6.71 0.07
C ALA A 380 -21.37 -7.43 -0.40
N GLY A 381 -20.29 -6.65 -0.57
CA GLY A 381 -18.91 -7.14 -0.42
C GLY A 381 -18.25 -7.82 -1.62
N ALA A 382 -18.85 -7.80 -2.81
CA ALA A 382 -18.21 -8.36 -4.00
C ALA A 382 -17.06 -7.46 -4.52
N VAL A 383 -15.82 -7.96 -4.52
CA VAL A 383 -14.74 -7.41 -5.35
C VAL A 383 -15.19 -7.51 -6.81
N THR A 384 -15.45 -6.36 -7.44
CA THR A 384 -16.00 -6.30 -8.80
C THR A 384 -14.92 -6.58 -9.85
N THR A 385 -15.27 -7.43 -10.81
CA THR A 385 -14.38 -7.71 -11.96
C THR A 385 -14.18 -6.42 -12.76
N PRO A 386 -12.93 -5.98 -13.00
CA PRO A 386 -12.64 -4.79 -13.79
C PRO A 386 -13.00 -5.03 -15.27
N SER A 387 -12.99 -3.97 -16.06
CA SER A 387 -13.39 -4.01 -17.47
C SER A 387 -12.47 -3.13 -18.33
N PRO A 388 -12.07 -3.56 -19.54
CA PRO A 388 -12.48 -4.81 -20.19
C PRO A 388 -11.65 -6.01 -19.74
N ILE A 389 -12.30 -7.18 -19.67
CA ILE A 389 -11.65 -8.49 -19.56
C ILE A 389 -11.94 -9.31 -20.82
N GLN A 390 -11.10 -10.29 -21.13
CA GLN A 390 -11.32 -11.19 -22.26
C GLN A 390 -12.17 -12.40 -21.82
N ASN A 391 -12.89 -13.00 -22.79
CA ASN A 391 -13.82 -14.11 -22.53
C ASN A 391 -13.12 -15.31 -21.86
N GLY A 392 -13.83 -15.94 -20.92
CA GLY A 392 -13.36 -17.13 -20.20
C GLY A 392 -12.49 -16.86 -18.96
N GLN A 393 -12.17 -15.60 -18.64
CA GLN A 393 -11.44 -15.27 -17.40
C GLN A 393 -12.19 -15.78 -16.16
N THR A 394 -11.43 -16.29 -15.17
CA THR A 394 -11.98 -16.86 -13.94
C THR A 394 -12.72 -15.84 -13.06
N GLY A 395 -13.96 -16.16 -12.69
CA GLY A 395 -14.78 -15.34 -11.77
C GLY A 395 -14.30 -15.33 -10.31
N ASN A 396 -13.36 -16.21 -9.95
CA ASN A 396 -12.77 -16.30 -8.60
C ASN A 396 -11.53 -15.42 -8.40
N CYS A 397 -11.25 -14.53 -9.37
CA CYS A 397 -10.14 -13.60 -9.29
C CYS A 397 -10.30 -12.57 -8.15
N ALA A 398 -9.17 -12.11 -7.62
CA ALA A 398 -9.03 -11.07 -6.59
C ALA A 398 -8.04 -9.97 -6.96
N GLY A 399 -7.03 -10.28 -7.80
CA GLY A 399 -6.02 -9.34 -8.27
C GLY A 399 -5.88 -9.43 -9.77
N TRP A 400 -5.93 -8.29 -10.45
CA TRP A 400 -5.85 -8.17 -11.90
C TRP A 400 -4.67 -7.29 -12.32
N ARG A 401 -4.08 -7.61 -13.47
CA ARG A 401 -3.10 -6.78 -14.17
C ARG A 401 -3.71 -6.21 -15.43
N TYR A 402 -3.65 -4.90 -15.61
CA TYR A 402 -3.94 -4.27 -16.91
C TYR A 402 -2.75 -4.48 -17.86
N ILE A 403 -3.00 -5.07 -19.03
CA ILE A 403 -1.99 -5.40 -20.02
C ILE A 403 -1.57 -4.14 -20.78
N GLN A 404 -0.28 -3.84 -20.69
CA GLN A 404 0.41 -2.80 -21.46
C GLN A 404 1.00 -3.38 -22.76
N PRO A 405 1.29 -2.55 -23.79
CA PRO A 405 1.88 -3.02 -25.05
C PRO A 405 3.22 -3.78 -24.94
N SER A 406 3.91 -3.66 -23.81
CA SER A 406 5.20 -4.32 -23.52
C SER A 406 5.10 -5.58 -22.66
N ASP A 407 3.89 -6.01 -22.27
CA ASP A 407 3.72 -7.22 -21.45
C ASP A 407 3.87 -8.48 -22.29
N THR A 408 4.56 -9.47 -21.73
CA THR A 408 4.60 -10.85 -22.23
C THR A 408 4.15 -11.79 -21.11
N CYS A 409 3.62 -12.97 -21.43
CA CYS A 409 3.27 -13.92 -20.37
C CYS A 409 4.47 -14.36 -19.52
N SER A 410 5.68 -14.39 -20.08
CA SER A 410 6.90 -14.63 -19.31
C SER A 410 7.11 -13.53 -18.27
N ASN A 411 7.06 -12.26 -18.69
CA ASN A 411 7.28 -11.12 -17.80
C ASN A 411 6.17 -11.00 -16.74
N LEU A 412 4.92 -11.34 -17.07
CA LEU A 412 3.81 -11.42 -16.12
C LEU A 412 4.07 -12.50 -15.04
N VAL A 413 4.52 -13.68 -15.44
CA VAL A 413 4.85 -14.79 -14.52
C VAL A 413 6.02 -14.41 -13.62
N THR A 414 7.08 -13.82 -14.16
CA THR A 414 8.20 -13.30 -13.36
C THR A 414 7.73 -12.23 -12.36
N ARG A 415 6.96 -11.23 -12.83
CA ARG A 415 6.44 -10.09 -12.04
C ARG A 415 5.55 -10.52 -10.86
N PHE A 416 4.79 -11.61 -11.00
CA PHE A 416 3.87 -12.10 -9.96
C PHE A 416 4.29 -13.46 -9.36
N SER A 417 5.55 -13.87 -9.56
CA SER A 417 6.12 -15.09 -8.98
C SER A 417 6.04 -15.12 -7.44
N SER A 418 6.20 -13.96 -6.80
CA SER A 418 6.10 -13.77 -5.34
C SER A 418 4.71 -14.07 -4.75
N ILE A 419 3.65 -14.05 -5.56
CA ILE A 419 2.29 -14.47 -5.18
C ILE A 419 1.90 -15.83 -5.79
N GLY A 420 2.86 -16.60 -6.31
CA GLY A 420 2.64 -17.94 -6.85
C GLY A 420 2.03 -17.98 -8.25
N LEU A 421 2.11 -16.89 -9.03
CA LEU A 421 1.71 -16.94 -10.43
C LEU A 421 2.71 -17.78 -11.24
N THR A 422 2.21 -18.81 -11.92
CA THR A 422 2.94 -19.62 -12.89
C THR A 422 2.34 -19.41 -14.29
N LEU A 423 3.06 -19.78 -15.35
CA LEU A 423 2.51 -19.67 -16.71
C LEU A 423 1.24 -20.50 -16.89
N GLN A 424 1.19 -21.68 -16.26
CA GLN A 424 0.02 -22.56 -16.21
C GLN A 424 -1.18 -21.91 -15.50
N ASN A 425 -0.94 -21.22 -14.37
CA ASN A 425 -1.97 -20.48 -13.65
C ASN A 425 -2.46 -19.27 -14.48
N LEU A 426 -1.54 -18.49 -15.05
CA LEU A 426 -1.86 -17.32 -15.86
C LEU A 426 -2.78 -17.66 -17.04
N VAL A 427 -2.51 -18.73 -17.81
CA VAL A 427 -3.38 -19.14 -18.93
C VAL A 427 -4.67 -19.81 -18.48
N SER A 428 -4.66 -20.64 -17.43
CA SER A 428 -5.88 -21.29 -16.94
C SER A 428 -6.85 -20.31 -16.26
N TRP A 429 -6.35 -19.21 -15.70
CA TRP A 429 -7.18 -18.13 -15.17
C TRP A 429 -7.63 -17.15 -16.26
N ASN A 430 -7.01 -17.17 -17.45
CA ASN A 430 -7.29 -16.30 -18.58
C ASN A 430 -7.16 -17.05 -19.93
N PRO A 431 -8.13 -17.91 -20.31
CA PRO A 431 -8.03 -18.76 -21.50
C PRO A 431 -7.83 -18.00 -22.82
N ALA A 432 -8.25 -16.73 -22.90
CA ALA A 432 -8.02 -15.86 -24.04
C ALA A 432 -6.54 -15.51 -24.30
N LEU A 433 -5.64 -15.77 -23.33
CA LEU A 433 -4.19 -15.69 -23.54
C LEU A 433 -3.66 -16.81 -24.42
N GLY A 434 -4.42 -17.89 -24.63
CA GLY A 434 -3.97 -19.11 -25.28
C GLY A 434 -3.52 -20.18 -24.28
N SER A 435 -2.45 -20.90 -24.61
CA SER A 435 -1.87 -21.98 -23.81
C SER A 435 -0.44 -21.65 -23.38
N THR A 436 0.17 -22.47 -22.53
CA THR A 436 1.57 -22.30 -22.09
C THR A 436 2.59 -22.31 -23.23
N SER A 437 2.24 -22.83 -24.41
CA SER A 437 3.09 -22.86 -25.60
C SER A 437 2.97 -21.65 -26.52
N ASN A 438 1.91 -20.85 -26.40
CA ASN A 438 1.60 -19.72 -27.30
C ASN A 438 0.98 -18.51 -26.58
N CYS A 439 1.31 -18.33 -25.30
CA CYS A 439 0.67 -17.34 -24.44
C CYS A 439 0.96 -15.89 -24.89
N SER A 440 -0.08 -15.17 -25.29
CA SER A 440 0.01 -13.81 -25.85
C SER A 440 -1.02 -12.88 -25.20
N PRO A 441 -0.61 -11.93 -24.33
CA PRO A 441 -1.54 -11.01 -23.68
C PRO A 441 -1.97 -9.89 -24.64
N THR A 442 -3.27 -9.56 -24.64
CA THR A 442 -3.82 -8.51 -25.50
C THR A 442 -3.81 -7.17 -24.77
N PRO A 443 -3.09 -6.13 -25.26
CA PRO A 443 -3.05 -4.82 -24.63
C PRO A 443 -4.44 -4.19 -24.48
N GLY A 444 -4.62 -3.44 -23.39
CA GLY A 444 -5.88 -2.77 -23.08
C GLY A 444 -6.89 -3.59 -22.26
N TYR A 445 -6.60 -4.87 -22.00
CA TYR A 445 -7.44 -5.77 -21.18
C TYR A 445 -6.85 -6.02 -19.80
N PHE A 446 -7.71 -6.36 -18.83
CA PHE A 446 -7.30 -6.90 -17.54
C PHE A 446 -7.16 -8.43 -17.60
N VAL A 447 -6.05 -8.97 -17.10
CA VAL A 447 -5.85 -10.41 -16.84
C VAL A 447 -5.86 -10.69 -15.33
N CYS A 448 -6.41 -11.82 -14.93
CA CYS A 448 -6.34 -12.31 -13.56
C CYS A 448 -4.91 -12.77 -13.23
N VAL A 449 -4.36 -12.28 -12.11
CA VAL A 449 -3.03 -12.64 -11.60
C VAL A 449 -3.04 -13.14 -10.15
N GLN A 450 -4.21 -13.11 -9.47
CA GLN A 450 -4.38 -13.61 -8.11
C GLN A 450 -5.82 -14.06 -7.85
N LEU A 451 -6.01 -15.17 -7.14
CA LEU A 451 -7.33 -15.65 -6.69
C LEU A 451 -7.66 -15.20 -5.25
N LYS A 452 -8.94 -15.29 -4.87
CA LYS A 452 -9.43 -14.91 -3.53
C LYS A 452 -8.77 -15.77 -2.44
N ALA A 453 -8.05 -15.11 -1.53
CA ALA A 453 -7.33 -15.75 -0.43
C ALA A 453 -8.27 -16.56 0.48
N GLY A 454 -7.80 -17.72 0.95
CA GLY A 454 -8.61 -18.66 1.75
C GLY A 454 -9.24 -19.80 0.95
N THR A 455 -9.06 -19.85 -0.38
CA THR A 455 -9.37 -21.05 -1.18
C THR A 455 -8.12 -21.94 -1.34
N PRO A 456 -8.20 -23.25 -1.03
CA PRO A 456 -7.19 -24.21 -1.48
C PRO A 456 -7.15 -24.32 -3.02
N PRO A 457 -6.12 -24.96 -3.60
CA PRO A 457 -6.19 -25.43 -4.98
C PRO A 457 -7.46 -26.24 -5.22
N PRO A 458 -8.08 -26.21 -6.42
CA PRO A 458 -9.21 -27.07 -6.75
C PRO A 458 -8.93 -28.53 -6.37
N PRO A 459 -9.86 -29.25 -5.69
CA PRO A 459 -9.60 -30.60 -5.19
C PRO A 459 -9.08 -31.54 -6.28
N GLY A 460 -7.89 -32.11 -6.06
CA GLY A 460 -7.19 -32.95 -7.04
C GLY A 460 -6.10 -32.25 -7.87
N SER A 461 -5.88 -30.94 -7.69
CA SER A 461 -4.74 -30.23 -8.32
C SER A 461 -3.53 -30.11 -7.38
N THR A 462 -2.36 -30.48 -7.88
CA THR A 462 -1.07 -30.28 -7.19
C THR A 462 -0.59 -28.84 -7.37
N PRO A 463 -0.39 -28.06 -6.29
CA PRO A 463 0.19 -26.73 -6.36
C PRO A 463 1.69 -26.79 -6.71
N SER A 464 2.28 -25.64 -6.99
CA SER A 464 3.69 -25.49 -7.35
C SER A 464 4.28 -24.25 -6.66
N PRO A 465 5.55 -24.27 -6.21
CA PRO A 465 6.48 -25.39 -6.29
C PRO A 465 6.27 -26.44 -5.18
N ILE A 466 6.57 -27.70 -5.48
CA ILE A 466 6.66 -28.82 -4.54
C ILE A 466 8.09 -29.39 -4.56
N GLN A 467 8.50 -30.11 -3.53
CA GLN A 467 9.83 -30.73 -3.51
C GLN A 467 9.82 -32.15 -4.10
N PRO A 468 10.94 -32.65 -4.66
CA PRO A 468 10.99 -33.99 -5.25
C PRO A 468 10.60 -35.12 -4.29
N GLY A 469 9.93 -36.15 -4.82
CA GLY A 469 9.52 -37.33 -4.05
C GLY A 469 8.26 -37.16 -3.17
N GLN A 470 7.67 -35.97 -3.14
CA GLN A 470 6.43 -35.69 -2.41
C GLN A 470 5.26 -36.56 -2.90
N THR A 471 4.40 -37.01 -1.98
CA THR A 471 3.41 -38.06 -2.24
C THR A 471 2.36 -37.66 -3.29
N ALA A 472 2.04 -38.61 -4.17
CA ALA A 472 0.82 -38.54 -4.98
C ALA A 472 -0.42 -38.59 -4.08
N GLY A 473 -1.55 -38.07 -4.58
CA GLY A 473 -2.83 -38.13 -3.87
C GLY A 473 -2.94 -37.23 -2.65
N CYS A 474 -2.17 -36.13 -2.57
CA CYS A 474 -2.30 -35.15 -1.49
C CYS A 474 -3.54 -34.24 -1.67
N GLY A 475 -4.26 -33.96 -0.58
CA GLY A 475 -5.51 -33.18 -0.56
C GLY A 475 -5.41 -31.86 0.21
N GLY A 476 -4.63 -31.83 1.29
CA GLY A 476 -4.36 -30.63 2.09
C GLY A 476 -2.90 -30.19 1.93
N TRP A 477 -2.70 -28.91 1.61
CA TRP A 477 -1.40 -28.34 1.26
C TRP A 477 -1.06 -27.14 2.14
N ARG A 478 0.20 -27.04 2.57
CA ARG A 478 0.76 -25.92 3.35
C ARG A 478 1.96 -25.33 2.61
N TYR A 479 1.87 -24.08 2.17
CA TYR A 479 3.04 -23.33 1.72
C TYR A 479 3.96 -23.01 2.91
N THR A 480 5.25 -23.30 2.78
CA THR A 480 6.23 -23.21 3.86
C THR A 480 6.86 -21.82 3.98
N GLN A 481 7.00 -21.36 5.21
CA GLN A 481 7.58 -20.05 5.55
C GLN A 481 8.90 -20.22 6.32
N SER A 482 9.70 -19.15 6.43
CA SER A 482 10.98 -19.15 7.17
C SER A 482 10.86 -19.46 8.68
N SER A 483 9.65 -19.38 9.22
CA SER A 483 9.29 -19.72 10.60
C SER A 483 8.60 -21.08 10.76
N ASP A 484 8.33 -21.81 9.67
CA ASP A 484 7.77 -23.17 9.77
C ASP A 484 8.85 -24.17 10.19
N THR A 485 8.47 -25.12 11.04
CA THR A 485 9.31 -26.22 11.52
C THR A 485 8.46 -27.48 11.54
N CYS A 486 9.06 -28.67 11.39
CA CYS A 486 8.26 -29.90 11.34
C CYS A 486 7.44 -30.12 12.63
N ALA A 487 7.94 -29.65 13.77
CA ALA A 487 7.21 -29.65 15.04
C ALA A 487 5.99 -28.70 15.00
N ASN A 488 6.15 -27.44 14.58
CA ASN A 488 5.00 -26.51 14.56
C ASN A 488 3.98 -26.84 13.46
N LEU A 489 4.39 -27.49 12.36
CA LEU A 489 3.49 -28.06 11.37
C LEU A 489 2.63 -29.19 11.97
N VAL A 490 3.24 -30.15 12.66
CA VAL A 490 2.53 -31.23 13.38
C VAL A 490 1.56 -30.66 14.41
N THR A 491 1.99 -29.70 15.25
CA THR A 491 1.10 -29.05 16.22
C THR A 491 -0.07 -28.32 15.54
N ARG A 492 0.18 -27.62 14.42
CA ARG A 492 -0.82 -26.84 13.67
C ARG A 492 -1.89 -27.70 13.01
N PHE A 493 -1.58 -28.93 12.62
CA PHE A 493 -2.50 -29.88 11.99
C PHE A 493 -2.90 -31.05 12.91
N SER A 494 -2.70 -30.89 14.22
CA SER A 494 -3.13 -31.86 15.25
C SER A 494 -4.63 -32.16 15.23
N SER A 495 -5.47 -31.23 14.76
CA SER A 495 -6.91 -31.44 14.58
C SER A 495 -7.29 -32.40 13.43
N ILE A 496 -6.32 -32.85 12.63
CA ILE A 496 -6.45 -33.92 11.63
C ILE A 496 -5.44 -35.05 11.88
N ASN A 497 -5.00 -35.22 13.14
CA ASN A 497 -4.10 -36.27 13.62
C ASN A 497 -2.71 -36.36 12.93
N LEU A 498 -2.28 -35.34 12.17
CA LEU A 498 -1.00 -35.35 11.43
C LEU A 498 0.20 -35.63 12.35
N SER A 499 0.82 -36.81 12.21
CA SER A 499 2.05 -37.14 12.91
C SER A 499 3.31 -36.63 12.16
N LEU A 500 4.43 -36.51 12.88
CA LEU A 500 5.73 -36.20 12.26
C LEU A 500 6.16 -37.29 11.26
N ALA A 501 5.79 -38.55 11.52
CA ALA A 501 6.08 -39.67 10.64
C ALA A 501 5.33 -39.56 9.30
N GLU A 502 4.06 -39.14 9.33
CA GLU A 502 3.27 -38.87 8.12
C GLU A 502 3.77 -37.63 7.38
N LEU A 503 4.08 -36.54 8.09
CA LEU A 503 4.61 -35.32 7.50
C LEU A 503 5.88 -35.58 6.68
N VAL A 504 6.84 -36.39 7.18
CA VAL A 504 8.05 -36.75 6.41
C VAL A 504 7.78 -37.83 5.36
N LYS A 505 6.89 -38.80 5.63
CA LYS A 505 6.50 -39.84 4.65
C LYS A 505 5.81 -39.25 3.42
N TRP A 506 5.01 -38.20 3.60
CA TRP A 506 4.33 -37.49 2.52
C TRP A 506 5.23 -36.46 1.84
N ASN A 507 6.32 -36.02 2.49
CA ASN A 507 7.27 -35.02 1.99
C ASN A 507 8.73 -35.44 2.24
N PRO A 508 9.28 -36.43 1.51
CA PRO A 508 10.60 -37.00 1.80
C PRO A 508 11.76 -35.99 1.76
N ALA A 509 11.61 -34.89 1.01
CA ALA A 509 12.57 -33.79 0.98
C ALA A 509 12.72 -33.02 2.32
N LEU A 510 11.79 -33.20 3.27
CA LEU A 510 11.95 -32.71 4.64
C LEU A 510 12.98 -33.51 5.45
N GLY A 511 13.38 -34.71 4.99
CA GLY A 511 14.28 -35.62 5.70
C GLY A 511 13.54 -36.73 6.44
N SER A 512 14.02 -37.08 7.64
CA SER A 512 13.46 -38.13 8.51
C SER A 512 12.87 -37.54 9.79
N THR A 513 12.21 -38.38 10.59
CA THR A 513 11.70 -38.01 11.92
C THR A 513 12.79 -37.54 12.90
N SER A 514 14.07 -37.85 12.66
CA SER A 514 15.19 -37.45 13.52
C SER A 514 16.00 -36.24 13.03
N ASN A 515 15.82 -35.81 11.78
CA ASN A 515 16.54 -34.66 11.22
C ASN A 515 15.67 -33.67 10.41
N CYS A 516 14.34 -33.73 10.59
CA CYS A 516 13.37 -33.02 9.77
C CYS A 516 13.62 -31.50 9.67
N ARG A 517 13.71 -30.98 8.44
CA ARG A 517 13.96 -29.56 8.13
C ARG A 517 12.96 -29.06 7.09
N VAL A 518 12.30 -27.95 7.40
CA VAL A 518 11.43 -27.26 6.45
C VAL A 518 12.28 -26.37 5.55
N THR A 519 12.18 -26.54 4.24
CA THR A 519 12.68 -25.56 3.26
C THR A 519 11.57 -24.55 3.00
N PRO A 520 11.77 -23.24 3.22
CA PRO A 520 10.77 -22.22 2.90
C PRO A 520 10.52 -22.11 1.38
N GLY A 521 9.32 -21.67 1.01
CA GLY A 521 8.97 -21.41 -0.39
C GLY A 521 8.44 -22.60 -1.19
N TYR A 522 8.02 -23.68 -0.52
CA TYR A 522 7.46 -24.89 -1.15
C TYR A 522 6.11 -25.28 -0.54
N PHE A 523 5.25 -25.96 -1.29
CA PHE A 523 4.04 -26.57 -0.74
C PHE A 523 4.36 -27.96 -0.18
N VAL A 524 4.17 -28.17 1.12
CA VAL A 524 4.19 -29.51 1.73
C VAL A 524 2.79 -30.08 1.87
N CYS A 525 2.67 -31.39 1.74
CA CYS A 525 1.46 -32.15 1.99
C CYS A 525 1.20 -32.30 3.49
N VAL A 526 -0.04 -32.03 3.92
CA VAL A 526 -0.47 -32.09 5.33
C VAL A 526 -1.79 -32.87 5.54
N GLU A 527 -2.46 -33.28 4.47
CA GLU A 527 -3.63 -34.18 4.49
C GLU A 527 -3.67 -34.93 3.15
N LEU A 528 -3.99 -36.23 3.13
CA LEU A 528 -4.22 -36.95 1.87
C LEU A 528 -5.61 -36.65 1.31
N ALA A 529 -5.76 -36.70 -0.02
CA ALA A 529 -7.03 -36.49 -0.68
C ALA A 529 -7.97 -37.69 -0.41
N PRO A 530 -9.24 -37.45 -0.04
CA PRO A 530 -10.18 -38.53 0.12
C PRO A 530 -10.45 -39.20 -1.23
N PRO A 531 -10.56 -40.54 -1.28
CA PRO A 531 -10.76 -41.28 -2.53
C PRO A 531 -12.13 -40.98 -3.13
N SER A 532 -12.15 -40.60 -4.41
CA SER A 532 -13.34 -40.14 -5.11
C SER A 532 -14.14 -41.30 -5.75
N PRO A 533 -15.48 -41.28 -5.74
CA PRO A 533 -16.34 -40.30 -5.07
C PRO A 533 -16.55 -40.66 -3.58
N ILE A 534 -16.50 -39.66 -2.69
CA ILE A 534 -16.93 -39.82 -1.30
C ILE A 534 -18.44 -39.63 -1.16
N GLN A 535 -19.00 -40.27 -0.14
CA GLN A 535 -20.38 -40.05 0.26
C GLN A 535 -20.66 -38.58 0.61
N PRO A 536 -21.76 -37.97 0.11
CA PRO A 536 -22.16 -36.61 0.48
C PRO A 536 -22.31 -36.41 1.99
N GLY A 537 -21.74 -35.32 2.51
CA GLY A 537 -21.81 -34.95 3.93
C GLY A 537 -20.79 -35.65 4.84
N GLN A 538 -19.94 -36.53 4.31
CA GLN A 538 -18.84 -37.17 5.06
C GLN A 538 -17.96 -36.15 5.79
N VAL A 539 -17.51 -36.52 6.99
CA VAL A 539 -16.70 -35.64 7.85
C VAL A 539 -15.25 -35.49 7.35
N LYS A 540 -14.63 -34.36 7.70
CA LYS A 540 -13.21 -34.06 7.42
C LYS A 540 -12.28 -34.78 8.39
N GLY A 541 -10.99 -34.88 8.04
CA GLY A 541 -9.99 -35.58 8.85
C GLY A 541 -10.13 -37.10 8.87
N CYS A 542 -10.80 -37.68 7.86
CA CYS A 542 -10.90 -39.13 7.74
C CYS A 542 -9.52 -39.75 7.43
N ALA A 543 -9.13 -40.76 8.19
CA ALA A 543 -7.84 -41.47 8.06
C ALA A 543 -7.94 -42.79 7.27
N GLY A 544 -9.15 -43.30 7.02
CA GLY A 544 -9.35 -44.56 6.31
C GLY A 544 -10.76 -44.71 5.73
N TRP A 545 -10.85 -45.28 4.51
CA TRP A 545 -12.08 -45.35 3.73
C TRP A 545 -12.42 -46.75 3.23
N ARG A 546 -13.72 -47.03 3.11
CA ARG A 546 -14.28 -48.23 2.45
C ARG A 546 -15.12 -47.82 1.25
N TYR A 547 -14.76 -48.30 0.05
CA TYR A 547 -15.65 -48.24 -1.11
C TYR A 547 -16.85 -49.17 -0.89
N VAL A 548 -18.07 -48.62 -0.91
CA VAL A 548 -19.31 -49.37 -0.69
C VAL A 548 -19.65 -50.19 -1.94
N GLN A 549 -19.53 -51.50 -1.81
CA GLN A 549 -19.94 -52.47 -2.83
C GLN A 549 -21.46 -52.74 -2.75
N PRO A 550 -22.10 -53.26 -3.83
CA PRO A 550 -23.53 -53.60 -3.83
C PRO A 550 -23.99 -54.55 -2.70
N SER A 551 -23.07 -55.35 -2.15
CA SER A 551 -23.32 -56.28 -1.04
C SER A 551 -22.93 -55.76 0.35
N ASP A 552 -22.39 -54.54 0.45
CA ASP A 552 -22.00 -53.97 1.74
C ASP A 552 -23.22 -53.39 2.47
N THR A 553 -23.31 -53.66 3.77
CA THR A 553 -24.33 -53.13 4.69
C THR A 553 -23.63 -52.47 5.87
N CYS A 554 -24.27 -51.53 6.57
CA CYS A 554 -23.63 -50.87 7.71
C CYS A 554 -23.13 -51.87 8.77
N ALA A 555 -23.90 -52.94 9.03
CA ALA A 555 -23.49 -54.01 9.94
C ALA A 555 -22.26 -54.80 9.44
N ASN A 556 -22.20 -55.14 8.14
CA ASN A 556 -21.06 -55.89 7.60
C ASN A 556 -19.82 -55.01 7.33
N ILE A 557 -19.97 -53.68 7.25
CA ILE A 557 -18.85 -52.72 7.31
C ILE A 557 -18.31 -52.63 8.74
N VAL A 558 -19.18 -52.39 9.74
CA VAL A 558 -18.79 -52.34 11.17
C VAL A 558 -18.05 -53.61 11.59
N SER A 559 -18.57 -54.79 11.25
CA SER A 559 -17.91 -56.07 11.53
C SER A 559 -16.50 -56.16 10.92
N ARG A 560 -16.33 -55.71 9.66
CA ARG A 560 -15.07 -55.84 8.89
C ARG A 560 -13.97 -54.88 9.33
N PHE A 561 -14.31 -53.82 10.07
CA PHE A 561 -13.38 -52.86 10.67
C PHE A 561 -13.45 -52.84 12.21
N SER A 562 -13.99 -53.89 12.82
CA SER A 562 -14.09 -54.04 14.28
C SER A 562 -12.70 -54.07 14.96
N ASN A 563 -11.67 -54.54 14.26
CA ASN A 563 -10.27 -54.54 14.69
C ASN A 563 -9.65 -53.15 14.86
N ILE A 564 -10.23 -52.10 14.24
CA ILE A 564 -9.86 -50.69 14.44
C ILE A 564 -10.90 -49.92 15.26
N GLY A 565 -11.78 -50.63 15.97
CA GLY A 565 -12.78 -50.02 16.87
C GLY A 565 -13.95 -49.32 16.17
N LEU A 566 -14.21 -49.60 14.89
CA LEU A 566 -15.38 -49.04 14.20
C LEU A 566 -16.67 -49.54 14.87
N THR A 567 -17.53 -48.60 15.27
CA THR A 567 -18.89 -48.87 15.78
C THR A 567 -19.93 -48.34 14.82
N LEU A 568 -21.17 -48.81 14.91
CA LEU A 568 -22.27 -48.31 14.07
C LEU A 568 -22.54 -46.81 14.33
N SER A 569 -22.43 -46.35 15.58
CA SER A 569 -22.53 -44.93 15.94
C SER A 569 -21.44 -44.08 15.27
N ASN A 570 -20.20 -44.56 15.26
CA ASN A 570 -19.10 -43.87 14.57
C ASN A 570 -19.33 -43.86 13.06
N LEU A 571 -19.67 -45.01 12.47
CA LEU A 571 -19.91 -45.13 11.02
C LEU A 571 -20.97 -44.14 10.51
N VAL A 572 -22.10 -43.99 11.21
CA VAL A 572 -23.14 -43.01 10.80
C VAL A 572 -22.77 -41.57 11.15
N ARG A 573 -22.11 -41.32 12.28
CA ARG A 573 -21.64 -39.97 12.66
C ARG A 573 -20.60 -39.42 11.67
N TRP A 574 -19.77 -40.30 11.10
CA TRP A 574 -18.74 -39.93 10.12
C TRP A 574 -19.27 -39.88 8.68
N ASN A 575 -20.44 -40.47 8.42
CA ASN A 575 -21.06 -40.57 7.09
C ASN A 575 -22.56 -40.27 7.16
N PRO A 576 -22.98 -39.02 7.42
CA PRO A 576 -24.36 -38.66 7.77
C PRO A 576 -25.43 -39.11 6.76
N ALA A 577 -25.10 -39.19 5.46
CA ALA A 577 -26.02 -39.69 4.44
C ALA A 577 -26.23 -41.23 4.48
N LEU A 578 -25.68 -41.94 5.48
CA LEU A 578 -26.09 -43.31 5.82
C LEU A 578 -27.38 -43.31 6.65
N GLY A 579 -27.76 -42.18 7.26
CA GLY A 579 -28.86 -42.08 8.21
C GLY A 579 -28.37 -42.13 9.66
N SER A 580 -29.09 -42.86 10.52
CA SER A 580 -28.82 -43.03 11.95
C SER A 580 -28.54 -44.49 12.30
N THR A 581 -28.21 -44.76 13.55
CA THR A 581 -28.00 -46.13 14.06
C THR A 581 -29.24 -47.03 13.93
N SER A 582 -30.46 -46.47 13.86
CA SER A 582 -31.70 -47.23 13.73
C SER A 582 -32.20 -47.43 12.30
N ASN A 583 -31.66 -46.69 11.31
CA ASN A 583 -32.09 -46.79 9.91
C ASN A 583 -30.94 -46.79 8.88
N CYS A 584 -29.72 -47.16 9.31
CA CYS A 584 -28.50 -47.06 8.52
C CYS A 584 -28.58 -47.80 7.16
N ARG A 585 -28.35 -47.08 6.06
CA ARG A 585 -28.38 -47.61 4.68
C ARG A 585 -27.13 -47.23 3.90
N THR A 586 -26.48 -48.23 3.34
CA THR A 586 -25.37 -48.09 2.40
C THR A 586 -25.88 -47.72 1.00
N THR A 587 -25.19 -46.78 0.33
CA THR A 587 -25.40 -46.49 -1.10
C THR A 587 -24.14 -46.91 -1.86
N PRO A 588 -24.20 -47.92 -2.75
CA PRO A 588 -23.05 -48.38 -3.50
C PRO A 588 -22.41 -47.30 -4.37
N GLY A 589 -21.14 -47.51 -4.73
CA GLY A 589 -20.41 -46.62 -5.65
C GLY A 589 -19.69 -45.44 -4.98
N ASN A 590 -19.82 -45.26 -3.67
CA ASN A 590 -19.17 -44.18 -2.90
C ASN A 590 -18.22 -44.74 -1.85
N PHE A 591 -17.20 -43.96 -1.47
CA PHE A 591 -16.36 -44.23 -0.31
C PHE A 591 -16.99 -43.68 0.98
N VAL A 592 -17.09 -44.53 2.01
CA VAL A 592 -17.45 -44.15 3.38
C VAL A 592 -16.23 -44.13 4.30
N CYS A 593 -16.18 -43.18 5.21
CA CYS A 593 -15.15 -43.07 6.24
C CYS A 593 -15.31 -44.18 7.29
N VAL A 594 -14.23 -44.90 7.58
CA VAL A 594 -14.17 -46.00 8.57
C VAL A 594 -13.13 -45.78 9.66
N GLN A 595 -12.35 -44.69 9.60
CA GLN A 595 -11.36 -44.31 10.61
C GLN A 595 -11.12 -42.79 10.60
N ILE A 596 -10.85 -42.20 11.77
CA ILE A 596 -10.42 -40.82 12.03
C ILE A 596 -9.27 -40.90 13.05
#